data_AF-A0A1Y2T2K1-F1
#
_entry.id   AF-A0A1Y2T2K1-F1
#
_cell.length_a   1.000
_cell.length_b   1.000
_cell.length_c   1.000
_cell.angle_alpha   90.00
_cell.angle_beta   90.00
_cell.angle_gamma   90.00
#
_symmetry.space_group_name_H-M   'P 1'
#
loop_
_entity.id
_entity.type
_entity.pdbx_description
1 polymer ?
#
loop_
_entity_poly.entity_id
_entity_poly.type
_entity_poly.pdbx_seq_one_letter_code
_entity_poly.pdbx_strand_id
1 'polypeptide(L)'
;MGRPHIAAELVDLGIVRTLKEAFERFLAQGRPAYVPRPKLEPAEAIAVVRQAGGVPVLAHPGLIGDDRWVREAIAAGVMGIEAYHTDHSELQRQFYARWGHDAGLVVTGGTDSHGPQGTRTVVPGTVNVGMDVVERLKALSLWYQRSRGSLA
;
A
#
# COMPACT_ATOMS: atom_id res chain seq x y z
N MET A 1 14.79 -8.65 3.71
CA MET A 1 14.58 -8.87 5.17
C MET A 1 13.87 -7.66 5.77
N GLY A 2 13.01 -7.86 6.77
CA GLY A 2 12.24 -6.81 7.46
C GLY A 2 11.55 -7.36 8.70
N ARG A 3 10.88 -6.52 9.50
CA ARG A 3 10.29 -6.92 10.81
C ARG A 3 9.46 -8.22 10.80
N PRO A 4 8.64 -8.54 9.77
CA PRO A 4 7.94 -9.83 9.74
C PRO A 4 8.86 -11.06 9.77
N HIS A 5 10.09 -10.95 9.24
CA HIS A 5 11.07 -12.04 9.27
C HIS A 5 11.64 -12.23 10.69
N ILE A 6 11.91 -11.12 11.40
CA ILE A 6 12.34 -11.16 12.81
C ILE A 6 11.18 -11.71 13.67
N ALA A 7 9.94 -11.32 13.38
CA ALA A 7 8.77 -11.84 14.07
C ALA A 7 8.63 -13.36 13.89
N ALA A 8 8.88 -13.88 12.69
CA ALA A 8 8.87 -15.32 12.42
C ALA A 8 9.95 -16.05 13.24
N GLU A 9 11.18 -15.54 13.23
CA GLU A 9 12.28 -16.11 14.03
C GLU A 9 11.97 -16.12 15.54
N LEU A 10 11.34 -15.06 16.07
CA LEU A 10 10.94 -15.02 17.48
C LEU A 10 9.88 -16.08 17.82
N VAL A 11 9.03 -16.45 16.86
CA VAL A 11 8.07 -17.56 16.99
C VAL A 11 8.81 -18.90 16.94
N ASP A 12 9.71 -19.08 15.97
CA ASP A 12 10.47 -20.31 15.79
C ASP A 12 11.37 -20.64 17.00
N LEU A 13 11.94 -19.62 17.63
CA LEU A 13 12.71 -19.73 18.87
C LEU A 13 11.84 -19.91 20.13
N GLY A 14 10.51 -19.86 20.01
CA GLY A 14 9.56 -20.01 21.12
C GLY A 14 9.51 -18.81 22.09
N ILE A 15 10.04 -17.65 21.70
CA ILE A 15 10.08 -16.43 22.53
C ILE A 15 8.71 -15.76 22.61
N VAL A 16 7.93 -15.88 21.53
CA VAL A 16 6.54 -15.42 21.40
C VAL A 16 5.70 -16.50 20.71
N ARG A 17 4.39 -16.50 20.92
CA ARG A 17 3.50 -17.53 20.34
C ARG A 17 2.97 -17.17 18.96
N THR A 18 2.98 -15.89 18.61
CA THR A 18 2.40 -15.40 17.34
C THR A 18 3.21 -14.22 16.79
N LEU A 19 3.12 -14.01 15.48
CA LEU A 19 3.71 -12.82 14.84
C LEU A 19 3.16 -11.52 15.44
N LYS A 20 1.85 -11.49 15.75
CA LYS A 20 1.21 -10.32 16.38
C LYS A 20 1.87 -9.99 17.72
N GLU A 21 2.06 -11.00 18.57
CA GLU A 21 2.74 -10.85 19.86
C GLU A 21 4.18 -10.31 19.68
N ALA A 22 4.91 -10.76 18.66
CA ALA A 22 6.24 -10.23 18.35
C ALA A 22 6.21 -8.72 18.07
N PHE A 23 5.23 -8.24 17.30
CA PHE A 23 5.07 -6.81 17.02
C PHE A 23 4.66 -6.02 18.27
N GLU A 24 3.70 -6.53 19.04
CA GLU A 24 3.20 -5.86 20.24
C GLU A 24 4.27 -5.75 21.34
N ARG A 25 5.14 -6.76 21.48
CA ARG A 25 6.18 -6.78 22.51
C ARG A 25 7.46 -6.08 22.08
N PHE A 26 7.89 -6.25 20.83
CA PHE A 26 9.26 -5.90 20.42
C PHE A 26 9.37 -4.98 19.20
N LEU A 27 8.55 -5.18 18.16
CA LEU A 27 8.89 -4.68 16.81
C LEU A 27 8.04 -3.47 16.35
N ALA A 28 6.94 -3.15 17.02
CA ALA A 28 6.12 -1.97 16.71
C ALA A 28 6.81 -0.66 17.14
N GLN A 29 6.38 0.47 16.59
CA GLN A 29 6.93 1.77 16.96
C GLN A 29 6.82 2.00 18.47
N GLY A 30 7.90 2.47 19.08
CA GLY A 30 7.99 2.65 20.54
C GLY A 30 8.28 1.37 21.33
N ARG A 31 8.50 0.23 20.68
CA ARG A 31 8.90 -1.03 21.33
C ARG A 31 10.42 -1.24 21.32
N PRO A 32 10.97 -2.08 22.22
CA PRO A 32 12.41 -2.16 22.48
C PRO A 32 13.30 -2.48 21.27
N ALA A 33 12.78 -3.17 20.25
CA ALA A 33 13.52 -3.55 19.05
C ALA A 33 13.07 -2.77 17.80
N TYR A 34 12.38 -1.64 17.97
CA TYR A 34 12.04 -0.76 16.86
C TYR A 34 13.22 0.17 16.52
N VAL A 35 13.74 0.01 15.31
CA VAL A 35 14.72 0.93 14.73
C VAL A 35 14.03 1.71 13.60
N PRO A 36 13.99 3.05 13.66
CA PRO A 36 13.44 3.85 12.57
C PRO A 36 14.30 3.65 11.32
N ARG A 37 13.65 3.59 10.16
CA ARG A 37 14.32 3.54 8.86
C ARG A 37 14.17 4.88 8.16
N PRO A 38 15.19 5.34 7.42
CA PRO A 38 15.02 6.47 6.51
C PRO A 38 13.83 6.19 5.59
N LYS A 39 12.96 7.19 5.45
CA LYS A 39 11.82 7.15 4.54
C LYS A 39 12.07 8.19 3.46
N LEU A 40 11.59 7.90 2.26
CA LEU A 40 11.48 8.91 1.22
C LEU A 40 10.34 9.86 1.57
N GLU A 41 10.51 11.13 1.24
CA GLU A 41 9.38 12.05 1.19
C GLU A 41 8.40 11.62 0.08
N PRO A 42 7.09 11.90 0.21
CA PRO A 42 6.10 11.47 -0.79
C PRO A 42 6.48 11.86 -2.23
N ALA A 43 6.97 13.08 -2.43
CA ALA A 43 7.39 13.57 -3.74
C ALA A 43 8.58 12.77 -4.32
N GLU A 44 9.53 12.36 -3.49
CA GLU A 44 10.67 11.55 -3.91
C GLU A 44 10.21 10.13 -4.30
N ALA A 45 9.35 9.52 -3.50
CA ALA A 45 8.79 8.20 -3.79
C ALA A 45 7.99 8.20 -5.12
N ILE A 46 7.17 9.24 -5.34
CA ILE A 46 6.44 9.46 -6.59
C ILE A 46 7.42 9.59 -7.76
N ALA A 47 8.46 10.41 -7.63
CA ALA A 47 9.46 10.60 -8.67
C ALA A 47 10.16 9.28 -9.05
N VAL A 48 10.56 8.46 -8.07
CA VAL A 48 11.19 7.15 -8.31
C VAL A 48 10.26 6.22 -9.10
N VAL A 49 8.99 6.11 -8.69
CA VAL A 49 8.01 5.26 -9.41
C VAL A 49 7.81 5.76 -10.85
N ARG A 50 7.72 7.07 -11.05
CA ARG A 50 7.54 7.67 -12.39
C ARG A 50 8.78 7.50 -13.27
N GLN A 51 9.99 7.64 -12.74
CA GLN A 51 11.24 7.39 -13.46
C GLN A 51 11.35 5.94 -13.93
N ALA A 52 10.89 4.99 -13.13
CA ALA A 52 10.77 3.58 -13.54
C ALA A 52 9.66 3.33 -14.59
N GLY A 53 8.83 4.34 -14.90
CA GLY A 53 7.70 4.25 -15.83
C GLY A 53 6.42 3.66 -15.21
N GLY A 54 6.36 3.56 -13.88
CA GLY A 54 5.20 3.09 -13.14
C GLY A 54 4.14 4.17 -12.90
N VAL A 55 3.12 3.78 -12.14
CA VAL A 55 2.02 4.64 -11.70
C VAL A 55 2.01 4.66 -10.17
N PRO A 56 2.30 5.80 -9.52
CA PRO A 56 2.30 5.89 -8.06
C PRO A 56 0.87 5.88 -7.54
N VAL A 57 0.59 4.97 -6.61
CA VAL A 57 -0.72 4.79 -5.98
C VAL A 57 -0.56 4.91 -4.46
N LEU A 58 -1.39 5.73 -3.82
CA LEU A 58 -1.41 5.84 -2.36
C LEU A 58 -2.14 4.62 -1.76
N ALA A 59 -1.39 3.76 -1.07
CA ALA A 59 -1.92 2.55 -0.44
C ALA A 59 -2.65 2.84 0.88
N HIS A 60 -3.78 2.16 1.09
CA HIS A 60 -4.61 2.09 2.30
C HIS A 60 -4.56 3.35 3.20
N PRO A 61 -4.97 4.54 2.69
CA PRO A 61 -4.90 5.81 3.40
C PRO A 61 -5.62 5.80 4.76
N GLY A 62 -6.65 4.97 4.94
CA GLY A 62 -7.38 4.85 6.21
C GLY A 62 -6.53 4.33 7.37
N LEU A 63 -5.38 3.69 7.09
CA LEU A 63 -4.42 3.24 8.10
C LEU A 63 -3.40 4.32 8.50
N ILE A 64 -3.31 5.44 7.76
CA ILE A 64 -2.43 6.56 8.12
C ILE A 64 -2.97 7.27 9.36
N GLY A 65 -4.29 7.37 9.48
CA GLY A 65 -4.97 8.02 10.62
C GLY A 65 -4.86 9.54 10.63
N ASP A 66 -4.32 10.15 9.57
CA ASP A 66 -4.21 11.60 9.40
C ASP A 66 -4.36 11.98 7.92
N ASP A 67 -5.55 12.51 7.60
CA ASP A 67 -5.95 12.86 6.25
C ASP A 67 -5.14 14.03 5.65
N ARG A 68 -4.37 14.79 6.45
CA ARG A 68 -3.49 15.83 5.93
C ARG A 68 -2.38 15.22 5.07
N TRP A 69 -1.80 14.11 5.51
CA TRP A 69 -0.80 13.36 4.73
C TRP A 69 -1.39 12.80 3.44
N VAL A 70 -2.66 12.38 3.46
CA VAL A 70 -3.36 11.93 2.25
C VAL A 70 -3.47 13.09 1.25
N ARG A 71 -3.88 14.28 1.71
CA ARG A 71 -3.95 15.49 0.86
C ARG A 71 -2.58 15.90 0.33
N GLU A 72 -1.54 15.83 1.15
CA GLU A 72 -0.16 16.12 0.74
C GLU A 72 0.32 15.14 -0.34
N ALA A 73 0.04 13.84 -0.20
CA ALA A 73 0.36 12.86 -1.24
C ALA A 73 -0.38 13.12 -2.56
N ILE A 74 -1.67 13.51 -2.48
CA ILE A 74 -2.47 13.93 -3.65
C ILE A 74 -1.84 15.16 -4.30
N ALA A 75 -1.51 16.19 -3.52
CA ALA A 75 -0.85 17.40 -4.00
C ALA A 75 0.54 17.14 -4.58
N ALA A 76 1.26 16.14 -4.05
CA ALA A 76 2.56 15.70 -4.55
C ALA A 76 2.48 14.92 -5.88
N GLY A 77 1.28 14.55 -6.33
CA GLY A 77 1.07 13.99 -7.67
C GLY A 77 1.02 12.46 -7.74
N VAL A 78 0.49 11.78 -6.71
CA VAL A 78 0.03 10.39 -6.92
C VAL A 78 -1.01 10.34 -8.03
N MET A 79 -1.10 9.19 -8.71
CA MET A 79 -2.01 9.00 -9.85
C MET A 79 -3.12 7.99 -9.55
N GLY A 80 -3.07 7.36 -8.36
CA GLY A 80 -4.13 6.51 -7.85
C GLY A 80 -4.20 6.55 -6.33
N ILE A 81 -5.33 6.07 -5.80
CA ILE A 81 -5.59 5.94 -4.37
C ILE A 81 -6.36 4.64 -4.11
N GLU A 82 -5.91 3.90 -3.10
CA GLU A 82 -6.58 2.66 -2.69
C GLU A 82 -7.78 2.98 -1.78
N ALA A 83 -8.98 2.99 -2.34
CA ALA A 83 -10.19 3.20 -1.55
C ALA A 83 -10.73 1.89 -0.97
N TYR A 84 -10.63 0.79 -1.74
CA TYR A 84 -11.16 -0.51 -1.34
C TYR A 84 -10.06 -1.34 -0.69
N HIS A 85 -10.14 -1.51 0.62
CA HIS A 85 -9.17 -2.26 1.40
C HIS A 85 -9.87 -3.07 2.49
N THR A 86 -9.26 -4.17 2.94
CA THR A 86 -9.83 -5.05 3.98
C THR A 86 -10.03 -4.31 5.30
N ASP A 87 -9.09 -3.43 5.66
CA ASP A 87 -9.13 -2.65 6.90
C ASP A 87 -9.86 -1.29 6.76
N HIS A 88 -10.43 -0.98 5.60
CA HIS A 88 -11.27 0.21 5.45
C HIS A 88 -12.72 -0.11 5.80
N SER A 89 -13.28 0.67 6.73
CA SER A 89 -14.72 0.71 6.95
C SER A 89 -15.46 1.19 5.70
N GLU A 90 -16.77 0.93 5.63
CA GLU A 90 -17.58 1.37 4.49
C GLU A 90 -17.54 2.91 4.31
N LEU A 91 -17.52 3.65 5.42
CA LEU A 91 -17.36 5.11 5.39
C LEU A 91 -16.01 5.53 4.80
N GLN A 92 -14.91 4.86 5.19
CA GLN A 92 -13.58 5.15 4.65
C GLN A 92 -13.50 4.82 3.15
N ARG A 93 -14.12 3.71 2.71
CA ARG A 93 -14.18 3.35 1.29
C ARG A 93 -14.87 4.44 0.47
N GLN A 94 -16.06 4.86 0.90
CA GLN A 94 -16.81 5.92 0.23
C GLN A 94 -16.05 7.26 0.23
N PHE A 95 -15.41 7.59 1.36
CA PHE A 95 -14.66 8.83 1.54
C PHE A 95 -13.44 8.90 0.61
N TYR A 96 -12.58 7.88 0.61
CA TYR A 96 -11.37 7.87 -0.23
C TYR A 96 -11.69 7.64 -1.71
N ALA A 97 -12.76 6.91 -2.04
CA ALA A 97 -13.24 6.81 -3.42
C ALA A 97 -13.67 8.18 -3.95
N ARG A 98 -14.45 8.95 -3.17
CA ARG A 98 -14.85 10.32 -3.51
C ARG A 98 -13.62 11.21 -3.74
N TRP A 99 -12.65 11.19 -2.83
CA TRP A 99 -11.42 11.97 -2.99
C TRP A 99 -10.63 11.60 -4.24
N GLY A 100 -10.53 10.30 -4.52
CA GLY A 100 -9.93 9.82 -5.76
C GLY A 100 -10.63 10.37 -6.99
N HIS A 101 -11.96 10.31 -7.03
CA HIS A 101 -12.74 10.85 -8.13
C HIS A 101 -12.60 12.36 -8.29
N ASP A 102 -12.73 13.13 -7.20
CA ASP A 102 -12.64 14.59 -7.20
C ASP A 102 -11.25 15.08 -7.66
N ALA A 103 -10.19 14.33 -7.35
CA ALA A 103 -8.82 14.60 -7.78
C ALA A 103 -8.45 13.97 -9.13
N GLY A 104 -9.37 13.28 -9.82
CA GLY A 104 -9.11 12.62 -11.10
C GLY A 104 -8.17 11.41 -11.03
N LEU A 105 -8.00 10.81 -9.85
CA LEU A 105 -7.13 9.67 -9.59
C LEU A 105 -7.79 8.35 -9.99
N VAL A 106 -6.96 7.33 -10.25
CA VAL A 106 -7.44 5.95 -10.37
C VAL A 106 -7.77 5.40 -8.98
N VAL A 107 -9.04 5.06 -8.75
CA VAL A 107 -9.48 4.42 -7.50
C VAL A 107 -9.17 2.93 -7.57
N THR A 108 -8.28 2.45 -6.70
CA THR A 108 -7.80 1.07 -6.67
C THR A 108 -8.32 0.30 -5.45
N GLY A 109 -8.02 -1.00 -5.42
CA GLY A 109 -8.32 -1.85 -4.29
C GLY A 109 -7.35 -3.02 -4.16
N GLY A 110 -7.21 -3.51 -2.93
CA GLY A 110 -6.27 -4.56 -2.57
C GLY A 110 -6.60 -5.17 -1.21
N THR A 111 -6.12 -6.39 -0.99
CA THR A 111 -6.35 -7.14 0.26
C THR A 111 -5.23 -6.94 1.28
N ASP A 112 -4.06 -6.46 0.84
CA ASP A 112 -2.81 -6.48 1.60
C ASP A 112 -2.55 -7.85 2.26
N SER A 113 -2.85 -8.93 1.53
CA SER A 113 -2.64 -10.29 2.02
C SER A 113 -1.15 -10.57 2.21
N HIS A 114 -0.79 -11.08 3.39
CA HIS A 114 0.57 -11.55 3.70
C HIS A 114 0.67 -13.08 3.61
N GLY A 115 -0.31 -13.72 2.98
CA GLY A 115 -0.40 -15.17 2.85
C GLY A 115 -0.89 -15.88 4.13
N PRO A 116 -1.10 -17.20 4.05
CA PRO A 116 -1.73 -17.99 5.13
C PRO A 116 -0.95 -18.01 6.45
N GLN A 117 0.36 -17.78 6.39
CA GLN A 117 1.26 -17.77 7.56
C GLN A 117 1.71 -16.35 7.93
N GLY A 118 1.17 -15.33 7.26
CA GLY A 118 1.56 -13.94 7.47
C GLY A 118 0.86 -13.28 8.65
N THR A 119 1.25 -12.04 8.95
CA THR A 119 0.55 -11.20 9.95
C THR A 119 -0.85 -10.77 9.51
N ARG A 120 -1.16 -10.88 8.21
CA ARG A 120 -2.46 -10.57 7.60
C ARG A 120 -2.95 -11.77 6.81
N THR A 121 -3.74 -12.61 7.46
CA THR A 121 -4.32 -13.82 6.87
C THR A 121 -5.63 -13.51 6.14
N VAL A 122 -5.55 -12.64 5.13
CA VAL A 122 -6.67 -12.30 4.24
C VAL A 122 -6.50 -13.09 2.94
N VAL A 123 -7.58 -13.69 2.41
CA VAL A 123 -7.50 -14.43 1.14
C VAL A 123 -7.31 -13.43 -0.01
N PRO A 124 -6.26 -13.57 -0.85
CA PRO A 124 -6.07 -12.71 -2.02
C PRO A 124 -7.32 -12.70 -2.93
N GLY A 125 -7.68 -11.53 -3.46
CA GLY A 125 -8.81 -11.36 -4.37
C GLY A 125 -10.19 -11.20 -3.70
N THR A 126 -10.27 -11.26 -2.36
CA THR A 126 -11.52 -10.97 -1.61
C THR A 126 -11.91 -9.49 -1.62
N VAL A 127 -10.95 -8.61 -1.88
CA VAL A 127 -11.18 -7.22 -2.31
C VAL A 127 -10.78 -7.15 -3.77
N ASN A 128 -11.70 -6.69 -4.62
CA ASN A 128 -11.49 -6.59 -6.05
C ASN A 128 -11.93 -5.22 -6.59
N VAL A 129 -11.47 -4.94 -7.81
CA VAL A 129 -11.86 -3.80 -8.62
C VAL A 129 -12.10 -4.27 -10.05
N GLY A 130 -12.82 -3.49 -10.84
CA GLY A 130 -13.06 -3.79 -12.24
C GLY A 130 -11.77 -3.76 -13.07
N MET A 131 -11.76 -4.49 -14.19
CA MET A 131 -10.63 -4.50 -15.13
C MET A 131 -10.37 -3.13 -15.77
N ASP A 132 -11.37 -2.25 -15.79
CA ASP A 132 -11.22 -0.85 -16.21
C ASP A 132 -10.20 -0.09 -15.37
N VAL A 133 -10.07 -0.41 -14.07
CA VAL A 133 -9.04 0.15 -13.19
C VAL A 133 -7.64 -0.26 -13.67
N VAL A 134 -7.47 -1.54 -14.03
CA VAL A 134 -6.20 -2.06 -14.57
C VAL A 134 -5.86 -1.41 -15.91
N GLU A 135 -6.84 -1.27 -16.80
CA GLU A 135 -6.64 -0.62 -18.10
C GLU A 135 -6.31 0.87 -17.94
N ARG A 136 -6.91 1.58 -16.98
CA ARG A 136 -6.52 2.95 -16.63
C ARG A 136 -5.08 3.04 -16.12
N LEU A 137 -4.66 2.14 -15.22
CA LEU A 137 -3.26 2.11 -14.75
C LEU A 137 -2.28 1.81 -15.90
N LYS A 138 -2.61 0.88 -16.79
CA LYS A 138 -1.82 0.60 -17.99
C LYS A 138 -1.71 1.82 -18.91
N ALA A 139 -2.81 2.54 -19.12
CA ALA A 139 -2.82 3.75 -19.93
C ALA A 139 -1.95 4.87 -19.36
N LEU A 140 -1.73 4.91 -18.03
CA LEU A 140 -0.91 5.91 -17.34
C LEU A 140 0.57 5.48 -17.17
N SER A 141 0.88 4.20 -17.39
CA SER A 141 2.23 3.65 -17.22
C SER A 141 3.08 3.91 -18.47
N LEU A 142 4.12 4.73 -18.30
CA LEU A 142 5.10 4.99 -19.38
C LEU A 142 5.87 3.72 -19.78
N TRP A 143 6.10 2.80 -18.82
CA TRP A 143 6.71 1.51 -19.12
C TRP A 143 5.81 0.67 -20.04
N TYR A 144 4.51 0.57 -19.72
CA TYR A 144 3.56 -0.20 -20.51
C TYR A 144 3.36 0.38 -21.92
N GLN A 145 3.30 1.71 -22.02
CA GLN A 145 3.23 2.40 -23.31
C GLN A 145 4.45 2.09 -24.20
N ARG A 146 5.67 2.16 -23.64
CA ARG A 146 6.91 1.86 -24.38
C ARG A 146 7.03 0.39 -24.77
N SER A 147 6.67 -0.52 -23.87
CA SER A 147 6.79 -1.96 -24.14
C SER A 147 5.82 -2.46 -25.21
N ARG A 148 4.70 -1.76 -25.45
CA ARG A 148 3.80 -2.02 -26.57
C ARG A 148 4.13 -1.24 -27.85
N GLY A 149 4.81 -0.09 -27.74
CA GLY A 149 5.27 0.69 -28.90
C GLY A 149 6.51 0.10 -29.60
N SER A 150 7.25 -0.80 -28.95
CA SER A 150 8.45 -1.46 -29.49
C SER A 150 8.16 -2.68 -30.40
N LEU A 151 6.89 -2.95 -30.70
CA LEU A 151 6.45 -4.03 -31.60
C LEU A 151 5.88 -3.50 -32.94
N ALA A 152 6.20 -2.26 -33.31
CA ALA A 152 5.89 -1.67 -34.61
C ALA A 152 7.17 -1.44 -35.42
#